data_AF-A0A0L0DXA8-F1
#
_entry.id   AF-A0A0L0DXA8-F1
#
_cell.length_a   1.000
_cell.length_b   1.000
_cell.length_c   1.000
_cell.angle_alpha   90.00
_cell.angle_beta   90.00
_cell.angle_gamma   90.00
#
_symmetry.space_group_name_H-M   'P 1'
#
loop_
_entity.id
_entity.type
_entity.pdbx_description
1 polymer ?
#
loop_
_entity_poly.entity_id
_entity_poly.type
_entity_poly.pdbx_seq_one_letter_code
_entity_poly.pdbx_strand_id
1 'polypeptide(L)'
;MAEVYVVPVLEDNYAYVVRDAATGRGFVVDGAGATAVAETVAATNTQVVAILSTHHHWDHAGGNIELKELYPEAEVYGGDDRVDGVTQIIAGGVIDLGGVLRIEVRASPCHTTSHLLYILPVCAVFGGRTGAEGEPEVFEDAPLGLFCGDTLFLGGCGKFFEGTGAQMDAALNGEAAIGSLPDSTLVLCGHEYSVGNLTFAAAFDGGNSAVSDKLVWCKAQRKAGKPTIPSTLGEERQYNPFMRVRVPEIMAKANSNDAAEVMAYRKDTMDANAPQEMEIVDMDEAKPTTPAERKTTPFLTKYERARVLGTRALQISMGAPIMVELDGETDPLHIANKELKARKIPLTIRRYLPDRSYEDVNVSDLIIT
;
A
#
# COMPACT_ATOMS: atom_id res chain seq x y z
N MET A 1 -3.77 20.92 -17.77
CA MET A 1 -4.50 20.51 -16.55
C MET A 1 -4.02 19.12 -16.19
N ALA A 2 -3.85 18.77 -14.91
CA ALA A 2 -3.26 17.49 -14.54
C ALA A 2 -4.30 16.36 -14.57
N GLU A 3 -4.10 15.42 -15.48
CA GLU A 3 -4.83 14.16 -15.60
C GLU A 3 -4.08 13.08 -14.84
N VAL A 4 -4.78 12.27 -14.06
CA VAL A 4 -4.21 11.14 -13.31
C VAL A 4 -4.73 9.84 -13.88
N TYR A 5 -3.84 8.92 -14.19
CA TYR A 5 -4.16 7.56 -14.61
C TYR A 5 -3.74 6.60 -13.51
N VAL A 6 -4.74 5.93 -12.92
CA VAL A 6 -4.52 4.90 -11.90
C VAL A 6 -4.03 3.64 -12.60
N VAL A 7 -2.88 3.12 -12.16
CA VAL A 7 -2.26 1.91 -12.72
C VAL A 7 -2.22 0.84 -11.64
N PRO A 8 -3.11 -0.17 -11.68
CA PRO A 8 -3.01 -1.32 -10.81
C PRO A 8 -1.72 -2.08 -11.13
N VAL A 9 -0.91 -2.34 -10.11
CA VAL A 9 0.37 -3.04 -10.23
C VAL A 9 0.51 -4.05 -9.10
N LEU A 10 1.35 -5.07 -9.32
CA LEU A 10 1.56 -6.16 -8.36
C LEU A 10 0.24 -6.84 -7.97
N GLU A 11 -0.05 -6.98 -6.69
CA GLU A 11 -1.25 -7.65 -6.17
C GLU A 11 -2.37 -6.66 -5.83
N ASP A 12 -2.03 -5.58 -5.11
CA ASP A 12 -2.97 -4.58 -4.62
C ASP A 12 -2.42 -3.14 -4.65
N ASN A 13 -1.25 -2.92 -5.24
CA ASN A 13 -0.61 -1.62 -5.31
C ASN A 13 -1.22 -0.75 -6.43
N TYR A 14 -1.15 0.57 -6.23
CA TYR A 14 -1.44 1.57 -7.24
C TYR A 14 -0.19 2.41 -7.53
N ALA A 15 0.24 2.35 -8.78
CA ALA A 15 1.09 3.38 -9.37
C ALA A 15 0.21 4.45 -10.04
N TYR A 16 0.77 5.62 -10.27
CA TYR A 16 0.05 6.71 -10.94
C TYR A 16 0.87 7.32 -12.06
N VAL A 17 0.28 7.45 -13.24
CA VAL A 17 0.83 8.30 -14.30
C VAL A 17 0.08 9.62 -14.28
N VAL A 18 0.80 10.73 -14.12
CA VAL A 18 0.22 12.08 -14.07
C VAL A 18 0.69 12.86 -15.29
N ARG A 19 -0.25 13.41 -16.04
CA ARG A 19 0.01 14.06 -17.34
C ARG A 19 -0.58 15.46 -17.33
N ASP A 20 0.20 16.45 -17.77
CA ASP A 20 -0.36 17.74 -18.17
C ASP A 20 -1.00 17.61 -19.55
N ALA A 21 -2.32 17.70 -19.60
CA ALA A 21 -3.09 17.55 -20.82
C ALA A 21 -2.64 18.47 -21.97
N ALA A 22 -2.15 19.67 -21.64
CA ALA A 22 -1.79 20.69 -22.62
C ALA A 22 -0.42 20.44 -23.27
N THR A 23 0.55 19.91 -22.51
CA THR A 23 1.93 19.75 -22.97
C THR A 23 2.30 18.29 -23.26
N GLY A 24 1.53 17.33 -22.74
CA GLY A 24 1.84 15.91 -22.77
C GLY A 24 2.97 15.50 -21.82
N ARG A 25 3.60 16.46 -21.12
CA ARG A 25 4.61 16.18 -20.09
C ARG A 25 3.95 15.56 -18.87
N GLY A 26 4.69 14.73 -18.13
CA GLY A 26 4.14 14.07 -16.96
C GLY A 26 5.19 13.43 -16.07
N PHE A 27 4.72 12.81 -15.00
CA PHE A 27 5.53 12.07 -14.05
C PHE A 27 4.84 10.78 -13.62
N VAL A 28 5.61 9.86 -13.06
CA VAL A 28 5.10 8.62 -12.45
C VAL A 28 5.21 8.74 -10.94
N VAL A 29 4.22 8.27 -10.19
CA VAL A 29 4.31 8.06 -8.74
C VAL A 29 4.32 6.57 -8.45
N ASP A 30 5.27 6.13 -7.62
CA ASP A 30 5.38 4.75 -7.11
C ASP A 30 5.31 3.68 -8.21
N GLY A 31 6.20 3.79 -9.20
CA GLY A 31 6.17 2.99 -10.43
C GLY A 31 6.60 1.53 -10.32
N ALA A 32 6.38 0.87 -9.19
CA ALA A 32 6.56 -0.58 -9.09
C ALA A 32 5.68 -1.30 -10.14
N GLY A 33 6.20 -2.32 -10.81
CA GLY A 33 5.52 -2.87 -12.00
C GLY A 33 5.72 -2.02 -13.26
N ALA A 34 6.98 -1.68 -13.55
CA ALA A 34 7.40 -0.79 -14.63
C ALA A 34 6.78 -1.11 -16.00
N THR A 35 6.52 -2.38 -16.32
CA THR A 35 5.84 -2.77 -17.57
C THR A 35 4.44 -2.15 -17.70
N ALA A 36 3.57 -2.29 -16.70
CA ALA A 36 2.20 -1.76 -16.75
C ALA A 36 2.19 -0.22 -16.75
N VAL A 37 3.13 0.38 -16.03
CA VAL A 37 3.36 1.83 -16.05
C VAL A 37 3.77 2.28 -17.46
N ALA A 38 4.74 1.60 -18.09
CA ALA A 38 5.22 1.94 -19.42
C ALA A 38 4.12 1.78 -20.49
N GLU A 39 3.29 0.74 -20.38
CA GLU A 39 2.11 0.56 -21.23
C GLU A 39 1.12 1.73 -21.09
N THR A 40 0.86 2.18 -19.86
CA THR A 40 -0.01 3.34 -19.60
C THR A 40 0.59 4.63 -20.12
N VAL A 41 1.89 4.85 -19.91
CA VAL A 41 2.63 6.00 -20.44
C VAL A 41 2.54 6.04 -21.98
N ALA A 42 2.71 4.90 -22.64
CA ALA A 42 2.59 4.78 -24.09
C ALA A 42 1.15 5.05 -24.56
N ALA A 43 0.15 4.45 -23.91
CA ALA A 43 -1.27 4.63 -24.25
C ALA A 43 -1.75 6.08 -24.10
N THR A 44 -1.18 6.82 -23.15
CA THR A 44 -1.52 8.22 -22.87
C THR A 44 -0.61 9.22 -23.58
N ASN A 45 0.38 8.73 -24.33
CA ASN A 45 1.42 9.53 -24.98
C ASN A 45 2.06 10.53 -24.00
N THR A 46 2.40 10.06 -22.81
CA THR A 46 2.99 10.88 -21.75
C THR A 46 4.50 10.97 -21.93
N GLN A 47 5.04 12.19 -21.99
CA GLN A 47 6.47 12.45 -21.90
C GLN A 47 6.87 12.47 -20.42
N VAL A 48 7.37 11.34 -19.91
CA VAL A 48 7.82 11.22 -18.52
C VAL A 48 9.08 12.04 -18.30
N VAL A 49 9.02 12.99 -17.37
CA VAL A 49 10.15 13.88 -16.99
C VAL A 49 10.54 13.75 -15.52
N ALA A 50 9.76 13.01 -14.73
CA ALA A 50 10.11 12.66 -13.36
C ALA A 50 9.47 11.33 -12.94
N ILE A 51 10.12 10.64 -12.01
CA ILE A 51 9.61 9.49 -11.27
C ILE A 51 9.66 9.88 -9.79
N LEU A 52 8.54 9.82 -9.09
CA LEU A 52 8.39 10.26 -7.71
C LEU A 52 8.10 9.04 -6.83
N SER A 53 9.00 8.70 -5.92
CA SER A 53 8.73 7.66 -4.92
C SER A 53 8.27 8.28 -3.62
N THR A 54 7.15 7.83 -3.10
CA THR A 54 6.66 8.24 -1.79
C THR A 54 7.58 7.75 -0.69
N HIS A 55 8.13 6.54 -0.84
CA HIS A 55 9.11 5.96 0.08
C HIS A 55 9.91 4.83 -0.58
N HIS A 56 10.81 4.21 0.18
CA HIS A 56 11.80 3.27 -0.33
C HIS A 56 11.35 1.81 -0.42
N HIS A 57 10.16 1.43 0.06
CA HIS A 57 9.75 0.03 -0.04
C HIS A 57 9.65 -0.40 -1.49
N TRP A 58 10.05 -1.66 -1.73
CA TRP A 58 10.25 -2.19 -3.08
C TRP A 58 8.97 -2.18 -3.93
N ASP A 59 7.82 -2.39 -3.32
CA ASP A 59 6.53 -2.34 -3.98
C ASP A 59 6.06 -0.92 -4.35
N HIS A 60 6.89 0.09 -4.09
CA HIS A 60 6.74 1.47 -4.58
C HIS A 60 7.93 1.90 -5.45
N ALA A 61 9.16 1.67 -4.99
CA ALA A 61 10.39 2.12 -5.64
C ALA A 61 11.04 1.08 -6.57
N GLY A 62 10.66 -0.19 -6.49
CA GLY A 62 11.36 -1.31 -7.13
C GLY A 62 11.31 -1.31 -8.66
N GLY A 63 10.46 -0.47 -9.27
CA GLY A 63 10.42 -0.25 -10.72
C GLY A 63 11.26 0.94 -11.21
N ASN A 64 11.83 1.75 -10.31
CA ASN A 64 12.46 3.03 -10.66
C ASN A 64 13.65 2.87 -11.61
N ILE A 65 14.51 1.87 -11.40
CA ILE A 65 15.69 1.65 -12.25
C ILE A 65 15.26 1.32 -13.68
N GLU A 66 14.30 0.40 -13.86
CA GLU A 66 13.76 0.03 -15.17
C GLU A 66 13.07 1.22 -15.85
N LEU A 67 12.27 2.00 -15.10
CA LEU A 67 11.63 3.19 -15.63
C LEU A 67 12.65 4.27 -16.02
N LYS A 68 13.75 4.45 -15.27
CA LYS A 68 14.82 5.38 -15.62
C LYS A 68 15.58 4.93 -16.88
N GLU A 69 15.74 3.63 -17.11
CA GLU A 69 16.31 3.11 -18.36
C GLU A 69 15.39 3.38 -19.55
N LEU A 70 14.06 3.24 -19.37
CA LEU A 70 13.06 3.56 -20.40
C LEU A 70 12.92 5.07 -20.65
N TYR A 71 13.11 5.88 -19.61
CA TYR A 71 12.96 7.34 -19.62
C TYR A 71 14.23 8.01 -19.09
N PRO A 72 15.34 8.00 -19.85
CA PRO A 72 16.67 8.41 -19.37
C PRO A 72 16.73 9.89 -18.92
N GLU A 73 15.86 10.74 -19.46
CA GLU A 73 15.78 12.16 -19.10
C GLU A 73 14.98 12.43 -17.81
N ALA A 74 14.27 11.43 -17.26
CA ALA A 74 13.42 11.62 -16.10
C ALA A 74 14.23 11.59 -14.79
N GLU A 75 14.13 12.60 -13.94
CA GLU A 75 14.76 12.56 -12.61
C GLU A 75 13.96 11.68 -11.65
N VAL A 76 14.63 10.94 -10.77
CA VAL A 76 14.01 10.08 -9.75
C VAL A 76 14.09 10.80 -8.41
N TYR A 77 12.93 11.20 -7.89
CA TYR A 77 12.79 11.89 -6.60
C TYR A 77 12.44 10.90 -5.49
N GLY A 78 13.05 11.10 -4.33
CA GLY A 78 12.80 10.30 -3.14
C GLY A 78 13.24 11.00 -1.86
N GLY A 79 12.85 10.43 -0.72
CA GLY A 79 13.15 11.00 0.60
C GLY A 79 14.55 10.70 1.14
N ASP A 80 15.22 9.65 0.63
CA ASP A 80 16.57 9.25 1.03
C ASP A 80 17.24 8.35 -0.03
N ASP A 81 18.44 7.85 0.28
CA ASP A 81 19.29 7.02 -0.57
C ASP A 81 18.86 5.54 -0.66
N ARG A 82 17.83 5.12 0.08
CA ARG A 82 17.25 3.77 0.00
C ARG A 82 16.26 3.64 -1.14
N VAL A 83 15.77 4.75 -1.69
CA VAL A 83 14.92 4.75 -2.88
C VAL A 83 15.75 4.30 -4.09
N ASP A 84 15.37 3.16 -4.67
CA ASP A 84 16.03 2.60 -5.84
C ASP A 84 16.11 3.63 -6.98
N GLY A 85 17.32 3.82 -7.52
CA GLY A 85 17.56 4.71 -8.66
C GLY A 85 17.42 6.21 -8.38
N VAL A 86 17.30 6.64 -7.12
CA VAL A 86 17.13 8.06 -6.75
C VAL A 86 18.25 8.94 -7.33
N THR A 87 17.86 10.05 -7.96
CA THR A 87 18.76 11.07 -8.47
C THR A 87 18.60 12.40 -7.74
N GLN A 88 17.43 12.63 -7.12
CA GLN A 88 17.10 13.83 -6.35
C GLN A 88 16.54 13.46 -4.98
N ILE A 89 17.34 13.63 -3.93
CA ILE A 89 16.89 13.43 -2.54
C ILE A 89 16.31 14.75 -2.02
N ILE A 90 15.06 14.71 -1.54
CA ILE A 90 14.33 15.88 -1.03
C ILE A 90 13.65 15.57 0.30
N ALA A 91 13.36 16.59 1.10
CA ALA A 91 12.68 16.47 2.40
C ALA A 91 11.37 17.30 2.47
N GLY A 92 10.87 17.74 1.32
CA GLY A 92 9.74 18.66 1.19
C GLY A 92 10.04 19.82 0.24
N GLY A 93 9.10 20.77 0.12
CA GLY A 93 9.24 21.95 -0.73
C GLY A 93 8.37 21.86 -1.98
N VAL A 94 8.93 22.20 -3.14
CA VAL A 94 8.20 22.18 -4.42
C VAL A 94 9.07 21.57 -5.51
N ILE A 95 8.52 20.63 -6.27
CA ILE A 95 9.07 20.16 -7.54
C ILE A 95 8.32 20.90 -8.65
N ASP A 96 9.04 21.62 -9.50
CA ASP A 96 8.46 22.33 -10.64
C ASP A 96 8.93 21.68 -11.96
N LEU A 97 8.02 20.97 -12.61
CA LEU A 97 8.29 20.28 -13.89
C LEU A 97 7.76 21.09 -15.10
N GLY A 98 7.27 22.31 -14.85
CA GLY A 98 6.69 23.23 -15.81
C GLY A 98 5.16 23.10 -15.97
N GLY A 99 4.53 24.17 -16.47
CA GLY A 99 3.10 24.20 -16.75
C GLY A 99 2.26 24.04 -15.48
N VAL A 100 1.35 23.05 -15.48
CA VAL A 100 0.51 22.72 -14.31
C VAL A 100 1.18 21.73 -13.35
N LEU A 101 2.37 21.21 -13.68
CA LEU A 101 3.07 20.20 -12.89
C LEU A 101 3.97 20.84 -11.82
N ARG A 102 3.35 21.67 -10.99
CA ARG A 102 3.98 22.26 -9.79
C ARG A 102 3.49 21.47 -8.58
N ILE A 103 4.34 20.61 -8.07
CA ILE A 103 4.02 19.63 -7.03
C ILE A 103 4.54 20.14 -5.70
N GLU A 104 3.65 20.39 -4.76
CA GLU A 104 4.02 20.60 -3.36
C GLU A 104 4.42 19.25 -2.75
N VAL A 105 5.52 19.25 -2.00
CA VAL A 105 6.06 18.07 -1.32
C VAL A 105 6.07 18.32 0.18
N ARG A 106 5.45 17.42 0.94
CA ARG A 106 5.47 17.44 2.41
C ARG A 106 6.05 16.14 2.93
N ALA A 107 6.83 16.20 4.00
CA ALA A 107 7.30 15.00 4.68
C ALA A 107 6.21 14.45 5.61
N SER A 108 6.08 13.12 5.66
CA SER A 108 5.14 12.40 6.52
C SER A 108 5.82 11.20 7.21
N PRO A 109 6.90 11.44 7.98
CA PRO A 109 7.68 10.37 8.57
C PRO A 109 6.81 9.56 9.54
N CYS A 110 6.65 8.26 9.28
CA CYS A 110 6.12 7.30 10.25
C CYS A 110 6.19 5.87 9.69
N HIS A 111 5.52 5.64 8.56
CA HIS A 111 5.57 4.35 7.88
C HIS A 111 7.02 4.02 7.52
N THR A 112 7.68 4.97 6.86
CA THR A 112 9.14 5.09 6.82
C THR A 112 9.53 6.47 7.34
N THR A 113 10.79 6.60 7.74
CA THR A 113 11.38 7.85 8.25
C THR A 113 11.49 8.96 7.22
N SER A 114 11.44 8.63 5.93
CA SER A 114 11.64 9.56 4.80
C SER A 114 10.42 9.64 3.87
N HIS A 115 9.25 9.20 4.33
CA HIS A 115 8.02 9.20 3.52
C HIS A 115 7.64 10.63 3.07
N LEU A 116 7.25 10.76 1.80
CA LEU A 116 6.87 12.01 1.15
C LEU A 116 5.44 11.94 0.60
N LEU A 117 4.74 13.06 0.72
CA LEU A 117 3.45 13.34 0.13
C LEU A 117 3.64 14.25 -1.08
N TYR A 118 3.00 13.92 -2.20
CA TYR A 118 3.00 14.77 -3.40
C TYR A 118 1.60 15.36 -3.62
N ILE A 119 1.52 16.68 -3.79
CA ILE A 119 0.26 17.43 -3.81
C ILE A 119 0.24 18.38 -5.00
N LEU A 120 -0.79 18.27 -5.85
CA LEU A 120 -1.04 19.23 -6.94
C LEU A 120 -2.52 19.24 -7.35
N PRO A 121 -3.03 20.31 -7.97
CA PRO A 121 -4.37 20.34 -8.54
C PRO A 121 -4.57 19.27 -9.63
N VAL A 122 -5.69 18.53 -9.58
CA VAL A 122 -6.05 17.45 -10.52
C VAL A 122 -7.41 17.74 -11.14
N CYS A 123 -7.52 17.62 -12.46
CA CYS A 123 -8.78 17.87 -13.18
C CYS A 123 -9.51 16.60 -13.59
N ALA A 124 -8.83 15.47 -13.66
CA ALA A 124 -9.42 14.22 -14.09
C ALA A 124 -8.69 13.02 -13.49
N VAL A 125 -9.45 11.98 -13.14
CA VAL A 125 -8.91 10.68 -12.71
C VAL A 125 -9.48 9.57 -13.58
N PHE A 126 -8.61 8.88 -14.31
CA PHE A 126 -8.90 7.73 -15.15
C PHE A 126 -8.62 6.42 -14.39
N GLY A 127 -9.46 5.42 -14.60
CA GLY A 127 -9.31 4.10 -13.96
C GLY A 127 -9.63 4.09 -12.46
N GLY A 128 -10.21 5.16 -11.92
CA GLY A 128 -10.65 5.25 -10.52
C GLY A 128 -12.06 4.69 -10.26
N ARG A 129 -12.62 5.04 -9.10
CA ARG A 129 -13.87 4.51 -8.54
C ARG A 129 -15.12 4.69 -9.41
N THR A 130 -15.19 5.74 -10.22
CA THR A 130 -16.41 6.13 -10.94
C THR A 130 -16.27 6.02 -12.45
N GLY A 131 -15.06 5.79 -12.98
CA GLY A 131 -14.84 5.62 -14.40
C GLY A 131 -15.57 4.39 -14.93
N ALA A 132 -16.42 4.56 -15.94
CA ALA A 132 -16.69 3.45 -16.87
C ALA A 132 -15.35 3.08 -17.54
N GLU A 133 -15.21 1.86 -18.07
CA GLU A 133 -13.97 1.48 -18.76
C GLU A 133 -13.61 2.54 -19.84
N GLY A 134 -12.55 3.31 -19.56
CA GLY A 134 -12.05 4.39 -20.44
C GLY A 134 -12.51 5.81 -20.14
N GLU A 135 -13.53 6.04 -19.31
CA GLU A 135 -14.03 7.40 -19.00
C GLU A 135 -13.50 7.93 -17.66
N PRO A 136 -13.04 9.20 -17.58
CA PRO A 136 -12.53 9.78 -16.35
C PRO A 136 -13.63 10.32 -15.41
N GLU A 137 -13.32 10.35 -14.11
CA GLU A 137 -13.98 11.29 -13.18
C GLU A 137 -13.38 12.68 -13.43
N VAL A 138 -14.19 13.64 -13.88
CA VAL A 138 -13.75 15.02 -14.20
C VAL A 138 -14.16 15.97 -13.08
N PHE A 139 -13.25 16.88 -12.72
CA PHE A 139 -13.42 17.84 -11.64
C PHE A 139 -13.23 19.28 -12.14
N GLU A 140 -14.33 20.03 -12.24
CA GLU A 140 -14.31 21.40 -12.79
C GLU A 140 -13.46 22.37 -11.96
N ASP A 141 -13.52 22.25 -10.62
CA ASP A 141 -12.79 23.13 -9.70
C ASP A 141 -11.31 22.71 -9.49
N ALA A 142 -10.85 21.65 -10.18
CA ALA A 142 -9.51 21.10 -10.08
C ALA A 142 -9.00 20.97 -8.62
N PRO A 143 -9.66 20.14 -7.77
CA PRO A 143 -9.24 19.96 -6.38
C PRO A 143 -7.81 19.44 -6.30
N LEU A 144 -7.20 19.55 -5.12
CA LEU A 144 -5.89 18.95 -4.88
C LEU A 144 -5.99 17.42 -4.98
N GLY A 145 -5.07 16.79 -5.69
CA GLY A 145 -4.75 15.37 -5.57
C GLY A 145 -3.59 15.18 -4.60
N LEU A 146 -3.77 14.31 -3.62
CA LEU A 146 -2.78 13.92 -2.62
C LEU A 146 -2.32 12.49 -2.90
N PHE A 147 -1.10 12.35 -3.40
CA PHE A 147 -0.42 11.06 -3.53
C PHE A 147 0.32 10.79 -2.22
N CYS A 148 -0.24 9.88 -1.42
CA CYS A 148 0.15 9.69 -0.03
C CYS A 148 0.80 8.35 0.27
N GLY A 149 1.01 7.51 -0.76
CA GLY A 149 1.60 6.18 -0.63
C GLY A 149 0.99 5.44 0.55
N ASP A 150 1.87 5.04 1.46
CA ASP A 150 1.51 4.28 2.66
C ASP A 150 1.29 5.13 3.92
N THR A 151 1.19 6.45 3.81
CA THR A 151 0.84 7.28 4.98
C THR A 151 -0.66 7.17 5.29
N LEU A 152 -1.51 7.43 4.29
CA LEU A 152 -2.97 7.43 4.40
C LEU A 152 -3.56 6.45 3.39
N PHE A 153 -4.49 5.61 3.84
CA PHE A 153 -5.29 4.75 2.97
C PHE A 153 -6.77 5.09 3.12
N LEU A 154 -7.60 4.64 2.17
CA LEU A 154 -9.04 4.65 2.35
C LEU A 154 -9.41 3.86 3.61
N GLY A 155 -9.92 4.57 4.62
CA GLY A 155 -10.35 4.01 5.91
C GLY A 155 -9.22 3.51 6.81
N GLY A 156 -7.95 3.77 6.48
CA GLY A 156 -6.79 3.26 7.22
C GLY A 156 -5.57 4.16 7.16
N CYS A 157 -4.45 3.68 7.70
CA CYS A 157 -3.13 4.30 7.60
C CYS A 157 -2.04 3.23 7.52
N GLY A 158 -0.81 3.62 7.16
CA GLY A 158 0.31 2.70 7.13
C GLY A 158 0.69 2.15 8.49
N LYS A 159 1.30 0.96 8.48
CA LYS A 159 1.99 0.45 9.66
C LYS A 159 3.19 1.35 9.97
N PHE A 160 3.41 1.62 11.25
CA PHE A 160 4.51 2.44 11.77
C PHE A 160 5.80 1.62 11.84
N PHE A 161 6.38 1.24 10.69
CA PHE A 161 7.60 0.41 10.70
C PHE A 161 8.80 1.18 11.26
N GLU A 162 8.92 2.47 10.94
CA GLU A 162 10.05 3.30 11.35
C GLU A 162 9.63 4.55 12.15
N GLY A 163 8.47 4.50 12.80
CA GLY A 163 7.91 5.66 13.47
C GLY A 163 6.94 5.35 14.60
N THR A 164 6.25 6.39 15.05
CA THR A 164 5.42 6.37 16.26
C THR A 164 3.99 6.84 15.98
N GLY A 165 3.07 6.57 16.91
CA GLY A 165 1.70 7.10 16.85
C GLY A 165 1.67 8.64 16.81
N ALA A 166 2.56 9.31 17.54
CA ALA A 166 2.67 10.78 17.50
C ALA A 166 3.05 11.29 16.11
N GLN A 167 3.97 10.59 15.45
CA GLN A 167 4.39 10.92 14.09
C GLN A 167 3.27 10.67 13.07
N MET A 168 2.54 9.55 13.16
CA MET A 168 1.40 9.31 12.27
C MET A 168 0.27 10.32 12.52
N ASP A 169 -0.02 10.65 13.78
CA ASP A 169 -1.01 11.69 14.10
C ASP A 169 -0.62 13.06 13.53
N ALA A 170 0.66 13.43 13.64
CA ALA A 170 1.17 14.64 13.02
C ALA A 170 1.06 14.60 11.49
N ALA A 171 1.29 13.44 10.86
CA ALA A 171 1.17 13.27 9.41
C ALA A 171 -0.30 13.39 8.92
N LEU A 172 -1.23 12.72 9.60
CA LEU A 172 -2.64 12.64 9.19
C LEU A 172 -3.46 13.86 9.61
N ASN A 173 -3.29 14.30 10.86
CA ASN A 173 -4.14 15.30 11.50
C ASN A 173 -3.41 16.62 11.76
N GLY A 174 -2.08 16.68 11.62
CA GLY A 174 -1.28 17.88 11.82
C GLY A 174 -1.30 18.84 10.63
N GLU A 175 -1.21 20.14 10.91
CA GLU A 175 -1.28 21.19 9.89
C GLU A 175 -0.08 21.19 8.92
N ALA A 176 1.07 20.68 9.36
CA ALA A 176 2.29 20.61 8.55
C ALA A 176 2.24 19.54 7.44
N ALA A 177 1.27 18.62 7.49
CA ALA A 177 1.13 17.50 6.56
C ALA A 177 -0.31 17.45 6.00
N ILE A 178 -1.08 16.38 6.23
CA ILE A 178 -2.40 16.20 5.61
C ILE A 178 -3.49 17.04 6.27
N GLY A 179 -3.35 17.31 7.57
CA GLY A 179 -4.41 17.89 8.39
C GLY A 179 -4.94 19.25 7.92
N SER A 180 -4.10 20.07 7.26
CA SER A 180 -4.45 21.40 6.74
C SER A 180 -5.05 21.41 5.33
N LEU A 181 -5.08 20.27 4.63
CA LEU A 181 -5.57 20.21 3.27
C LEU A 181 -7.11 20.28 3.23
N PRO A 182 -7.70 20.90 2.18
CA PRO A 182 -9.16 21.02 2.04
C PRO A 182 -9.86 19.67 2.01
N ASP A 183 -11.10 19.62 2.49
CA ASP A 183 -11.92 18.39 2.49
C ASP A 183 -12.17 17.84 1.08
N SER A 184 -12.14 18.70 0.04
CA SER A 184 -12.26 18.29 -1.36
C SER A 184 -11.02 17.61 -1.93
N THR A 185 -9.90 17.58 -1.20
CA THR A 185 -8.65 16.95 -1.64
C THR A 185 -8.87 15.47 -1.91
N LEU A 186 -8.55 15.02 -3.12
CA LEU A 186 -8.61 13.63 -3.56
C LEU A 186 -7.45 12.84 -2.94
N VAL A 187 -7.74 11.67 -2.37
CA VAL A 187 -6.74 10.78 -1.76
C VAL A 187 -6.38 9.67 -2.75
N LEU A 188 -5.12 9.64 -3.16
CA LEU A 188 -4.53 8.69 -4.11
C LEU A 188 -3.45 7.89 -3.35
N CYS A 189 -3.87 6.80 -2.70
CA CYS A 189 -3.04 6.02 -1.79
C CYS A 189 -2.30 4.85 -2.47
N GLY A 190 -1.35 4.24 -1.76
CA GLY A 190 -0.48 3.19 -2.32
C GLY A 190 -1.17 1.86 -2.61
N HIS A 191 -2.24 1.51 -1.89
CA HIS A 191 -2.83 0.18 -1.93
C HIS A 191 -4.36 0.15 -1.90
N GLU A 192 -4.93 -0.94 -2.40
CA GLU A 192 -6.34 -1.30 -2.34
C GLU A 192 -6.70 -2.06 -1.05
N TYR A 193 -6.52 -1.41 0.11
CA TYR A 193 -6.83 -1.98 1.43
C TYR A 193 -8.22 -1.63 1.97
N SER A 194 -9.04 -0.95 1.18
CA SER A 194 -10.29 -0.32 1.61
C SER A 194 -11.24 -1.25 2.39
N VAL A 195 -11.46 -2.47 1.92
CA VAL A 195 -12.37 -3.43 2.56
C VAL A 195 -11.83 -3.91 3.91
N GLY A 196 -10.53 -4.23 4.00
CA GLY A 196 -9.90 -4.64 5.24
C GLY A 196 -9.90 -3.51 6.28
N ASN A 197 -9.50 -2.32 5.84
CA ASN A 197 -9.50 -1.09 6.65
C ASN A 197 -10.88 -0.77 7.22
N LEU A 198 -11.91 -0.78 6.38
CA LEU A 198 -13.28 -0.48 6.82
C LEU A 198 -13.92 -1.61 7.63
N THR A 199 -13.47 -2.86 7.47
CA THR A 199 -13.86 -3.97 8.36
C THR A 199 -13.30 -3.76 9.76
N PHE A 200 -12.04 -3.35 9.87
CA PHE A 200 -11.45 -2.94 11.15
C PHE A 200 -12.20 -1.73 11.73
N ALA A 201 -12.42 -0.68 10.93
CA ALA A 201 -13.15 0.50 11.36
C ALA A 201 -14.57 0.17 11.85
N ALA A 202 -15.28 -0.75 11.20
CA ALA A 202 -16.61 -1.18 11.63
C ALA A 202 -16.58 -1.94 12.97
N ALA A 203 -15.53 -2.72 13.22
CA ALA A 203 -15.34 -3.38 14.51
C ALA A 203 -15.00 -2.39 15.63
N PHE A 204 -14.30 -1.30 15.30
CA PHE A 204 -13.81 -0.32 16.27
C PHE A 204 -14.81 0.83 16.54
N ASP A 205 -15.31 1.46 15.47
CA ASP A 205 -16.27 2.59 15.43
C ASP A 205 -17.66 2.13 14.92
N GLY A 206 -18.15 0.97 15.40
CA GLY A 206 -19.37 0.33 14.88
C GLY A 206 -20.68 1.10 15.04
N GLY A 207 -20.69 2.22 15.77
CA GLY A 207 -21.84 3.13 15.84
C GLY A 207 -21.91 4.16 14.71
N ASN A 208 -20.86 4.24 13.88
CA ASN A 208 -20.72 5.24 12.84
C ASN A 208 -21.26 4.72 11.50
N SER A 209 -22.41 5.26 11.06
CA SER A 209 -23.04 4.84 9.80
C SER A 209 -22.17 5.13 8.57
N ALA A 210 -21.32 6.16 8.60
CA ALA A 210 -20.41 6.45 7.49
C ALA A 210 -19.44 5.30 7.22
N VAL A 211 -19.01 4.59 8.28
CA VAL A 211 -18.15 3.40 8.16
C VAL A 211 -18.91 2.26 7.49
N SER A 212 -20.13 1.94 7.96
CA SER A 212 -20.91 0.85 7.40
C SER A 212 -21.31 1.11 5.94
N ASP A 213 -21.73 2.34 5.63
CA ASP A 213 -22.16 2.72 4.28
C ASP A 213 -20.98 2.66 3.31
N LYS A 214 -19.81 3.16 3.72
CA LYS A 214 -18.60 3.09 2.90
C LYS A 214 -18.11 1.64 2.73
N LEU A 215 -18.20 0.81 3.77
CA LEU A 215 -17.83 -0.61 3.69
C LEU A 215 -18.70 -1.36 2.67
N VAL A 216 -20.01 -1.14 2.68
CA VAL A 216 -20.94 -1.72 1.71
C VAL A 216 -20.57 -1.28 0.29
N TRP A 217 -20.29 0.01 0.09
CA TRP A 217 -19.86 0.53 -1.20
C TRP A 217 -18.53 -0.07 -1.68
N CYS A 218 -17.51 -0.13 -0.81
CA CYS A 218 -16.21 -0.73 -1.15
C CYS A 218 -16.36 -2.21 -1.54
N LYS A 219 -17.13 -3.00 -0.79
CA LYS A 219 -17.42 -4.41 -1.13
C LYS A 219 -18.08 -4.54 -2.51
N ALA A 220 -19.03 -3.66 -2.83
CA ALA A 220 -19.68 -3.67 -4.13
C ALA A 220 -18.70 -3.33 -5.27
N GLN A 221 -17.83 -2.35 -5.08
CA GLN A 221 -16.81 -1.97 -6.06
C GLN A 221 -15.79 -3.08 -6.29
N ARG A 222 -15.25 -3.66 -5.22
CA ARG A 222 -14.29 -4.77 -5.32
C ARG A 222 -14.92 -6.00 -5.96
N LYS A 223 -16.18 -6.32 -5.65
CA LYS A 223 -16.93 -7.39 -6.33
C LYS A 223 -17.10 -7.13 -7.84
N ALA A 224 -17.15 -5.88 -8.26
CA ALA A 224 -17.20 -5.47 -9.66
C ALA A 224 -15.81 -5.32 -10.31
N GLY A 225 -14.72 -5.66 -9.62
CA GLY A 225 -13.35 -5.50 -10.12
C GLY A 225 -12.87 -4.06 -10.20
N LYS A 226 -13.57 -3.10 -9.56
CA LYS A 226 -13.26 -1.67 -9.64
C LYS A 226 -12.42 -1.19 -8.46
N PRO A 227 -11.47 -0.27 -8.67
CA PRO A 227 -10.80 0.45 -7.58
C PRO A 227 -11.78 1.20 -6.68
N THR A 228 -11.38 1.41 -5.43
CA THR A 228 -12.13 2.24 -4.47
C THR A 228 -11.59 3.65 -4.33
N ILE A 229 -10.41 3.91 -4.94
CA ILE A 229 -9.77 5.22 -5.02
C ILE A 229 -10.25 6.04 -6.23
N PRO A 230 -10.15 7.37 -6.19
CA PRO A 230 -9.81 8.17 -5.02
C PRO A 230 -10.98 8.23 -4.01
N SER A 231 -10.65 8.42 -2.73
CA SER A 231 -11.58 9.02 -1.76
C SER A 231 -11.29 10.54 -1.67
N THR A 232 -11.92 11.23 -0.72
CA THR A 232 -11.61 12.63 -0.38
C THR A 232 -11.23 12.75 1.09
N LEU A 233 -10.47 13.77 1.48
CA LEU A 233 -10.16 14.00 2.90
C LEU A 233 -11.42 14.23 3.74
N GLY A 234 -12.43 14.90 3.17
CA GLY A 234 -13.74 15.07 3.81
C GLY A 234 -14.42 13.73 4.08
N GLU A 235 -14.34 12.78 3.15
CA GLU A 235 -14.79 11.40 3.34
C GLU A 235 -13.97 10.68 4.43
N GLU A 236 -12.63 10.72 4.36
CA GLU A 236 -11.76 10.05 5.33
C GLU A 236 -12.02 10.51 6.77
N ARG A 237 -12.25 11.81 7.00
CA ARG A 237 -12.58 12.33 8.33
C ARG A 237 -13.90 11.78 8.90
N GLN A 238 -14.78 11.24 8.06
CA GLN A 238 -16.04 10.65 8.49
C GLN A 238 -15.90 9.20 8.95
N TYR A 239 -15.08 8.38 8.29
CA TYR A 239 -15.01 6.93 8.57
C TYR A 239 -13.63 6.38 8.94
N ASN A 240 -12.55 7.12 8.70
CA ASN A 240 -11.19 6.64 8.98
C ASN A 240 -10.86 6.84 10.46
N PRO A 241 -10.71 5.78 11.27
CA PRO A 241 -10.50 5.91 12.71
C PRO A 241 -9.21 6.68 13.05
N PHE A 242 -8.19 6.61 12.18
CA PHE A 242 -6.91 7.31 12.37
C PHE A 242 -7.01 8.82 12.07
N MET A 243 -7.94 9.25 11.23
CA MET A 243 -8.27 10.68 11.02
C MET A 243 -9.22 11.21 12.10
N ARG A 244 -9.68 10.34 13.00
CA ARG A 244 -10.71 10.60 14.02
C ARG A 244 -10.19 10.39 15.44
N VAL A 245 -8.88 10.33 15.65
CA VAL A 245 -8.26 10.07 16.97
C VAL A 245 -8.57 11.13 18.03
N ARG A 246 -9.16 12.27 17.63
CA ARG A 246 -9.66 13.34 18.53
C ARG A 246 -11.17 13.30 18.79
N VAL A 247 -11.88 12.33 18.23
CA VAL A 247 -13.32 12.14 18.42
C VAL A 247 -13.55 11.41 19.76
N PRO A 248 -14.43 11.90 20.65
CA PRO A 248 -14.63 11.31 21.98
C PRO A 248 -14.95 9.81 21.96
N GLU A 249 -15.74 9.36 21.00
CA GLU A 249 -16.10 7.95 20.82
C GLU A 249 -14.86 7.09 20.50
N ILE A 250 -13.92 7.61 19.70
CA ILE A 250 -12.68 6.94 19.33
C ILE A 250 -11.70 6.90 20.51
N MET A 251 -11.53 8.03 21.21
CA MET A 251 -10.74 8.12 22.45
C MET A 251 -11.23 7.12 23.50
N ALA A 252 -12.55 7.03 23.70
CA ALA A 252 -13.15 6.09 24.64
C ALA A 252 -12.88 4.63 24.25
N LYS A 253 -12.94 4.29 22.95
CA LYS A 253 -12.62 2.94 22.45
C LYS A 253 -11.15 2.56 22.64
N ALA A 254 -10.25 3.52 22.48
CA ALA A 254 -8.82 3.33 22.72
C ALA A 254 -8.42 3.42 24.22
N ASN A 255 -9.36 3.80 25.09
CA ASN A 255 -9.12 4.06 26.52
C ASN A 255 -7.97 5.08 26.75
N SER A 256 -7.89 6.11 25.91
CA SER A 256 -6.92 7.18 26.05
C SER A 256 -7.48 8.51 25.51
N ASN A 257 -7.06 9.62 26.11
CA ASN A 257 -7.33 10.97 25.63
C ASN A 257 -6.10 11.57 24.92
N ASP A 258 -4.99 10.84 24.84
CA ASP A 258 -3.79 11.26 24.11
C ASP A 258 -3.88 10.78 22.66
N ALA A 259 -3.85 11.72 21.70
CA ALA A 259 -4.03 11.40 20.29
C ALA A 259 -2.94 10.46 19.75
N ALA A 260 -1.71 10.50 20.28
CA ALA A 260 -0.62 9.63 19.85
C ALA A 260 -0.84 8.19 20.35
N GLU A 261 -1.33 8.03 21.57
CA GLU A 261 -1.74 6.72 22.12
C GLU A 261 -2.95 6.14 21.38
N VAL A 262 -3.97 6.97 21.10
CA VAL A 262 -5.14 6.57 20.32
C VAL A 262 -4.74 6.18 18.90
N MET A 263 -3.82 6.91 18.27
CA MET A 263 -3.25 6.58 16.96
C MET A 263 -2.47 5.26 16.97
N ALA A 264 -1.72 5.01 18.05
CA ALA A 264 -1.00 3.76 18.26
C ALA A 264 -1.89 2.59 18.71
N TYR A 265 -3.17 2.84 18.97
CA TYR A 265 -4.10 1.80 19.37
C TYR A 265 -4.27 0.81 18.22
N ARG A 266 -3.62 -0.34 18.38
CA ARG A 266 -3.85 -1.53 17.58
C ARG A 266 -4.53 -2.55 18.48
N LYS A 267 -5.52 -3.23 17.94
CA LYS A 267 -6.29 -4.28 18.63
C LYS A 267 -5.42 -5.51 19.00
N ASP A 268 -4.12 -5.46 18.72
CA ASP A 268 -3.08 -6.42 19.10
C ASP A 268 -3.01 -6.69 20.63
N THR A 269 -3.69 -5.90 21.48
CA THR A 269 -3.89 -6.23 22.91
C THR A 269 -5.09 -7.15 23.20
N MET A 270 -5.94 -7.47 22.23
CA MET A 270 -7.05 -8.44 22.39
C MET A 270 -6.86 -9.77 21.67
N ASP A 271 -5.84 -9.92 20.83
CA ASP A 271 -5.75 -11.07 19.92
C ASP A 271 -4.35 -11.68 19.81
N ALA A 272 -3.73 -11.99 20.96
CA ALA A 272 -2.79 -13.12 21.05
C ALA A 272 -3.48 -14.48 20.78
N ASN A 273 -4.76 -14.48 20.38
CA ASN A 273 -5.56 -15.64 19.98
C ASN A 273 -6.68 -15.31 18.95
N ALA A 274 -6.63 -14.22 18.17
CA ALA A 274 -7.49 -14.19 16.97
C ALA A 274 -6.94 -15.19 15.95
N PRO A 275 -7.83 -15.92 15.25
CA PRO A 275 -7.42 -16.56 14.01
C PRO A 275 -6.87 -15.49 13.08
N GLN A 276 -5.66 -15.71 12.55
CA GLN A 276 -5.28 -15.07 11.30
C GLN A 276 -6.31 -15.53 10.26
N GLU A 277 -7.29 -14.68 9.96
CA GLU A 277 -8.11 -14.84 8.75
C GLU A 277 -7.18 -14.57 7.55
N MET A 278 -6.55 -15.65 7.08
CA MET A 278 -6.29 -15.83 5.65
C MET A 278 -7.60 -15.65 4.88
N GLU A 279 -7.51 -15.10 3.68
CA GLU A 279 -8.59 -14.91 2.73
C GLU A 279 -9.74 -15.92 2.89
N ILE A 280 -10.91 -15.44 3.31
CA ILE A 280 -12.15 -16.09 2.90
C ILE A 280 -12.46 -15.55 1.51
N VAL A 281 -11.78 -16.12 0.52
CA VAL A 281 -12.40 -16.24 -0.80
C VAL A 281 -13.60 -17.14 -0.56
N ASP A 282 -14.80 -16.64 -0.85
CA ASP A 282 -15.99 -17.48 -0.88
C ASP A 282 -15.84 -18.46 -2.06
N MET A 283 -15.16 -19.58 -1.78
CA MET A 283 -14.94 -20.73 -2.64
C MET A 283 -15.48 -21.96 -1.92
N ASP A 284 -16.73 -21.89 -1.46
CA ASP A 284 -17.52 -23.09 -1.16
C ASP A 284 -17.73 -23.85 -2.47
N GLU A 285 -16.72 -24.65 -2.85
CA GLU A 285 -16.79 -25.88 -3.66
C GLU A 285 -15.40 -26.45 -4.08
N ALA A 286 -14.26 -25.92 -3.63
CA ALA A 286 -12.94 -26.46 -4.01
C ALA A 286 -12.52 -27.67 -3.16
N LYS A 287 -12.18 -28.79 -3.80
CA LYS A 287 -11.79 -30.05 -3.14
C LYS A 287 -10.27 -30.19 -3.02
N PRO A 288 -9.74 -30.65 -1.87
CA PRO A 288 -8.32 -30.95 -1.71
C PRO A 288 -7.91 -32.17 -2.54
N THR A 289 -6.77 -32.09 -3.23
CA THR A 289 -6.16 -33.24 -3.92
C THR A 289 -5.38 -34.11 -2.93
N THR A 290 -5.46 -35.43 -3.06
CA THR A 290 -4.78 -36.34 -2.11
C THR A 290 -3.25 -36.32 -2.30
N PRO A 291 -2.44 -36.54 -1.24
CA PRO A 291 -0.97 -36.46 -1.32
C PRO A 291 -0.31 -37.41 -2.33
N ALA A 292 -1.01 -38.46 -2.77
CA ALA A 292 -0.51 -39.44 -3.73
C ALA A 292 -0.57 -38.96 -5.20
N GLU A 293 -1.21 -37.81 -5.47
CA GLU A 293 -1.47 -37.29 -6.82
C GLU A 293 -0.95 -35.85 -7.03
N ARG A 294 0.14 -35.47 -6.35
CA ARG A 294 0.73 -34.12 -6.46
C ARG A 294 1.14 -33.82 -7.91
N LYS A 295 0.58 -32.75 -8.49
CA LYS A 295 0.88 -32.22 -9.83
C LYS A 295 1.89 -31.08 -9.78
N THR A 296 2.00 -30.34 -8.67
CA THR A 296 2.91 -29.18 -8.59
C THR A 296 4.37 -29.61 -8.39
N THR A 297 5.30 -28.73 -8.76
CA THR A 297 6.74 -29.05 -8.75
C THR A 297 7.24 -29.28 -7.32
N PRO A 298 8.20 -30.18 -7.07
CA PRO A 298 8.72 -30.39 -5.71
C PRO A 298 9.66 -29.26 -5.25
N PHE A 299 9.89 -28.22 -6.06
CA PHE A 299 10.86 -27.17 -5.78
C PHE A 299 10.20 -25.97 -5.12
N LEU A 300 10.91 -25.37 -4.17
CA LEU A 300 10.55 -24.06 -3.64
C LEU A 300 10.98 -23.01 -4.67
N THR A 301 10.01 -22.33 -5.29
CA THR A 301 10.31 -21.29 -6.28
C THR A 301 10.99 -20.08 -5.63
N LYS A 302 11.68 -19.25 -6.42
CA LYS A 302 12.30 -18.02 -5.92
C LYS A 302 11.30 -17.06 -5.24
N TYR A 303 10.06 -17.01 -5.75
CA TYR A 303 8.99 -16.17 -5.21
C TYR A 303 8.43 -16.72 -3.91
N GLU A 304 8.15 -18.03 -3.86
CA GLU A 304 7.73 -18.69 -2.62
C GLU A 304 8.81 -18.59 -1.55
N ARG A 305 10.09 -18.74 -1.91
CA ARG A 305 11.22 -18.56 -1.00
C ARG A 305 11.25 -17.16 -0.40
N ALA A 306 11.08 -16.12 -1.20
CA ALA A 306 11.04 -14.75 -0.71
C ALA A 306 9.87 -14.53 0.27
N ARG A 307 8.66 -14.98 -0.09
CA ARG A 307 7.45 -14.88 0.75
C ARG A 307 7.60 -15.67 2.06
N VAL A 308 8.13 -16.90 2.00
CA VAL A 308 8.39 -17.76 3.17
C VAL A 308 9.39 -17.11 4.12
N LEU A 309 10.50 -16.60 3.59
CA LEU A 309 11.52 -15.95 4.40
C LEU A 309 11.03 -14.65 5.03
N GLY A 310 10.32 -13.80 4.26
CA GLY A 310 9.74 -12.56 4.78
C GLY A 310 8.70 -12.82 5.86
N THR A 311 7.77 -13.73 5.61
CA THR A 311 6.75 -14.13 6.59
C THR A 311 7.38 -14.68 7.85
N ARG A 312 8.39 -15.55 7.71
CA ARG A 312 9.04 -16.16 8.87
C ARG A 312 9.89 -15.17 9.66
N ALA A 313 10.61 -14.28 8.98
CA ALA A 313 11.36 -13.20 9.62
C ALA A 313 10.44 -12.27 10.42
N LEU A 314 9.26 -11.94 9.88
CA LEU A 314 8.25 -11.17 10.58
C LEU A 314 7.76 -11.90 11.85
N GLN A 315 7.44 -13.19 11.75
CA GLN A 315 7.05 -14.01 12.92
C GLN A 315 8.14 -13.99 14.01
N ILE A 316 9.41 -14.18 13.64
CA ILE A 316 10.54 -14.13 14.59
C ILE A 316 10.64 -12.75 15.23
N SER A 317 10.47 -11.68 14.45
CA SER A 317 10.46 -10.29 14.96
C SER A 317 9.33 -10.04 15.96
N MET A 318 8.19 -10.73 15.79
CA MET A 318 7.04 -10.70 16.70
C MET A 318 7.19 -11.65 17.90
N GLY A 319 8.37 -12.24 18.11
CA GLY A 319 8.65 -13.12 19.25
C GLY A 319 8.23 -14.57 19.06
N ALA A 320 7.96 -15.02 17.83
CA ALA A 320 7.68 -16.43 17.57
C ALA A 320 8.87 -17.33 17.95
N PRO A 321 8.63 -18.55 18.45
CA PRO A 321 9.70 -19.48 18.83
C PRO A 321 10.66 -19.76 17.67
N ILE A 322 11.96 -19.72 17.94
CA ILE A 322 13.01 -20.03 16.97
C ILE A 322 13.24 -21.54 16.96
N MET A 323 13.28 -22.13 15.76
CA MET A 323 13.28 -23.58 15.55
C MET A 323 14.71 -24.17 15.42
N VAL A 324 15.73 -23.33 15.37
CA VAL A 324 17.15 -23.68 15.28
C VAL A 324 17.95 -23.07 16.43
N GLU A 325 19.11 -23.65 16.74
CA GLU A 325 20.04 -23.02 17.67
C GLU A 325 20.68 -21.78 17.03
N LEU A 326 20.84 -20.73 17.84
CA LEU A 326 21.47 -19.48 17.44
C LEU A 326 22.96 -19.50 17.80
N ASP A 327 23.79 -19.07 16.87
CA ASP A 327 25.23 -18.90 17.00
C ASP A 327 25.58 -17.39 17.01
N GLY A 328 24.73 -16.59 17.69
CA GLY A 328 24.86 -15.14 17.79
C GLY A 328 24.10 -14.35 16.71
N GLU A 329 23.32 -14.99 15.84
CA GLU A 329 22.43 -14.28 14.93
C GLU A 329 21.31 -13.57 15.70
N THR A 330 21.14 -12.28 15.46
CA THR A 330 20.04 -11.46 16.01
C THR A 330 19.08 -10.96 14.93
N ASP A 331 19.49 -10.99 13.66
CA ASP A 331 18.67 -10.56 12.54
C ASP A 331 17.60 -11.60 12.19
N PRO A 332 16.29 -11.25 12.23
CA PRO A 332 15.20 -12.19 11.99
C PRO A 332 15.23 -12.83 10.60
N LEU A 333 15.72 -12.13 9.58
CA LEU A 333 15.80 -12.66 8.22
C LEU A 333 16.95 -13.68 8.09
N HIS A 334 18.08 -13.46 8.76
CA HIS A 334 19.15 -14.44 8.87
C HIS A 334 18.71 -15.69 9.62
N ILE A 335 17.96 -15.53 10.73
CA ILE A 335 17.42 -16.64 11.50
C ILE A 335 16.41 -17.44 10.65
N ALA A 336 15.48 -16.76 9.96
CA ALA A 336 14.56 -17.41 9.03
C ALA A 336 15.30 -18.16 7.91
N ASN A 337 16.37 -17.59 7.35
CA ASN A 337 17.21 -18.29 6.37
C ASN A 337 17.89 -19.55 6.95
N LYS A 338 18.33 -19.48 8.21
CA LYS A 338 18.92 -20.63 8.93
C LYS A 338 17.88 -21.73 9.15
N GLU A 339 16.66 -21.36 9.55
CA GLU A 339 15.54 -22.30 9.67
C GLU A 339 15.14 -22.92 8.34
N LEU A 340 15.14 -22.13 7.25
CA LEU A 340 14.84 -22.64 5.91
C LEU A 340 15.86 -23.70 5.49
N LYS A 341 17.16 -23.40 5.64
CA LYS A 341 18.26 -24.34 5.33
C LYS A 341 18.16 -25.62 6.18
N ALA A 342 17.75 -25.49 7.44
CA ALA A 342 17.53 -26.62 8.34
C ALA A 342 16.21 -27.37 8.10
N ARG A 343 15.36 -26.92 7.16
CA ARG A 343 14.01 -27.44 6.89
C ARG A 343 13.09 -27.43 8.12
N LYS A 344 13.20 -26.39 8.94
CA LYS A 344 12.45 -26.26 10.19
C LYS A 344 11.40 -25.14 10.20
N ILE A 345 11.18 -24.47 9.06
CA ILE A 345 10.14 -23.45 8.96
C ILE A 345 8.75 -24.11 9.06
N PRO A 346 7.90 -23.72 10.04
CA PRO A 346 6.59 -24.30 10.26
C PRO A 346 5.52 -23.58 9.41
N LEU A 347 5.73 -23.50 8.09
CA LEU A 347 4.79 -22.89 7.15
C LEU A 347 4.34 -23.90 6.09
N THR A 348 3.11 -23.72 5.62
CA THR A 348 2.51 -24.48 4.52
C THR A 348 2.21 -23.52 3.38
N ILE A 349 2.58 -23.89 2.16
CA ILE A 349 2.27 -23.14 0.94
C ILE A 349 1.06 -23.80 0.29
N ARG A 350 0.04 -22.98 0.00
CA ARG A 350 -1.09 -23.39 -0.84
C ARG A 350 -0.81 -23.04 -2.29
N ARG A 351 -0.85 -24.03 -3.17
CA ARG A 351 -0.68 -23.86 -4.62
C ARG A 351 -1.99 -24.13 -5.34
N TYR A 352 -2.51 -23.12 -6.02
CA TYR A 352 -3.72 -23.27 -6.82
C TYR A 352 -3.40 -23.84 -8.20
N LEU A 353 -4.23 -24.78 -8.64
CA LEU A 353 -4.19 -25.40 -9.96
C LEU A 353 -5.16 -24.69 -10.92
N PRO A 354 -4.97 -24.80 -12.25
CA PRO A 354 -5.84 -24.14 -13.24
C PRO A 354 -7.33 -24.51 -13.14
N ASP A 355 -7.63 -25.68 -12.60
CA ASP A 355 -9.00 -26.18 -12.37
C ASP A 355 -9.60 -25.68 -11.04
N ARG A 356 -8.94 -24.71 -10.38
CA ARG A 356 -9.30 -24.13 -9.07
C ARG A 356 -9.16 -25.08 -7.87
N SER A 357 -8.67 -26.30 -8.06
CA SER A 357 -8.23 -27.12 -6.93
C SER A 357 -6.91 -26.59 -6.37
N TYR A 358 -6.50 -27.08 -5.19
CA TYR A 358 -5.26 -26.64 -4.56
C TYR A 358 -4.48 -27.78 -3.89
N GLU A 359 -3.18 -27.58 -3.78
CA GLU A 359 -2.23 -28.44 -3.07
C GLU A 359 -1.61 -27.66 -1.89
N ASP A 360 -1.81 -28.17 -0.67
CA ASP A 360 -1.12 -27.66 0.52
C ASP A 360 0.20 -28.43 0.71
N VAL A 361 1.33 -27.71 0.70
CA VAL A 361 2.68 -28.29 0.75
C VAL A 361 3.46 -27.67 1.90
N ASN A 362 3.94 -28.49 2.83
CA ASN A 362 4.81 -27.98 3.90
C ASN A 362 6.14 -27.51 3.29
N VAL A 363 6.63 -26.36 3.76
CA VAL A 363 7.92 -25.83 3.31
C VAL A 363 9.06 -26.82 3.58
N SER A 364 8.97 -27.62 4.64
CA SER A 364 9.92 -28.69 4.98
C SER A 364 10.05 -29.77 3.89
N ASP A 365 9.01 -29.95 3.09
CA ASP A 365 8.91 -31.03 2.09
C ASP A 365 9.42 -30.57 0.71
N LEU A 366 9.69 -29.28 0.53
CA LEU A 366 10.14 -28.70 -0.73
C LEU A 366 11.66 -28.75 -0.89
N ILE A 367 12.09 -28.96 -2.13
CA ILE A 367 13.50 -28.92 -2.53
C ILE A 367 13.91 -27.45 -2.66
N ILE A 368 14.87 -27.04 -1.83
CA ILE A 368 15.48 -25.71 -1.86
C ILE A 368 16.57 -25.72 -2.92
N THR A 369 16.46 -24.84 -3.92
CA THR A 369 17.46 -24.63 -4.97
C THR A 369 18.44 -23.51 -4.63
#